data_AF-A0A1J3HW80-F1
#
_entry.id   AF-A0A1J3HW80-F1
#
_cell.length_a   1.000
_cell.length_b   1.000
_cell.length_c   1.000
_cell.angle_alpha   90.00
_cell.angle_beta   90.00
_cell.angle_gamma   90.00
#
_symmetry.space_group_name_H-M   'P 1'
#
loop_
_entity.id
_entity.type
_entity.pdbx_description
1 polymer ?
#
loop_
_entity_poly.entity_id
_entity_poly.type
_entity_poly.pdbx_seq_one_letter_code
_entity_poly.pdbx_strand_id
1 'polypeptide(L)'
;NMKCLQILLLDGTTINQMPRILQLSSSKVKYMPELRRGMNGLSSLRRLCLSRNDIISNLQIDISQLYHLKWLDLKYCKNLVAIPLLPPNLETLDAHGCEKLKTVSSPMALLILMEQVHSKFIF
;
A
#
# COMPACT_ATOMS: atom_id res chain seq x y z
N ASN A 1 -5.40 16.13 -10.95
CA ASN A 1 -5.47 16.18 -9.47
C ASN A 1 -6.47 15.11 -9.02
N MET A 2 -6.04 14.01 -8.38
CA MET A 2 -6.88 12.83 -8.12
C MET A 2 -7.43 12.76 -6.68
N LYS A 3 -7.60 13.92 -6.04
CA LYS A 3 -7.94 14.03 -4.61
C LYS A 3 -9.23 13.30 -4.21
N CYS A 4 -10.16 13.10 -5.14
CA CYS A 4 -11.43 12.40 -4.91
C CYS A 4 -11.41 10.93 -5.36
N LEU A 5 -10.30 10.45 -5.92
CA LEU A 5 -10.20 9.07 -6.41
C LEU A 5 -10.25 8.11 -5.23
N GLN A 6 -11.24 7.21 -5.23
CA GLN A 6 -11.43 6.22 -4.17
C GLN A 6 -10.94 4.83 -4.57
N ILE A 7 -10.94 4.50 -5.85
CA ILE A 7 -10.55 3.20 -6.38
C ILE A 7 -9.52 3.42 -7.48
N LEU A 8 -8.38 2.75 -7.36
CA LEU A 8 -7.34 2.71 -8.37
C LEU A 8 -7.04 1.25 -8.72
N LEU A 9 -7.37 0.86 -9.95
CA LEU A 9 -7.15 -0.48 -10.48
C LEU A 9 -5.97 -0.43 -11.46
N LEU A 10 -4.95 -1.22 -11.19
CA LEU A 10 -3.73 -1.35 -12.00
C LEU A 10 -3.38 -2.84 -12.18
N ASP A 11 -4.37 -3.73 -12.04
CA ASP A 11 -4.18 -5.17 -12.20
C ASP A 11 -3.87 -5.56 -13.64
N GLY A 12 -2.96 -6.53 -13.80
CA GLY A 12 -2.60 -7.09 -15.11
C GLY A 12 -2.08 -6.06 -16.12
N THR A 13 -1.60 -4.91 -15.65
CA THR A 13 -1.11 -3.85 -16.52
C THR A 13 0.32 -4.16 -16.96
N THR A 14 0.70 -3.73 -18.18
CA THR A 14 2.08 -3.85 -18.69
C THR A 14 2.99 -2.78 -18.09
N ILE A 15 2.82 -2.47 -16.80
CA ILE A 15 3.59 -1.45 -16.12
C ILE A 15 5.04 -1.94 -16.08
N ASN A 16 5.94 -1.24 -16.77
CA ASN A 16 7.37 -1.56 -16.77
C ASN A 16 8.08 -1.04 -15.51
N GLN A 17 7.46 -0.09 -14.81
CA GLN A 17 7.94 0.53 -13.57
C GLN A 17 6.76 1.05 -12.76
N MET A 18 6.84 0.93 -11.43
CA MET A 18 5.81 1.43 -10.52
C MET A 18 5.34 2.86 -10.88
N PRO A 19 4.03 3.08 -11.08
CA PRO A 19 3.55 4.35 -11.62
C PRO A 19 3.82 5.50 -10.65
N ARG A 20 4.29 6.62 -11.20
CA ARG A 20 4.72 7.81 -10.44
C ARG A 20 3.66 8.35 -9.48
N ILE A 21 2.38 8.15 -9.78
CA ILE A 21 1.26 8.51 -8.90
C ILE A 21 1.33 7.81 -7.54
N LEU A 22 1.93 6.61 -7.50
CA LEU A 22 2.16 5.85 -6.29
C LEU A 22 3.54 6.13 -5.69
N GLN A 23 4.42 6.90 -6.34
CA GLN A 23 5.74 7.24 -5.78
C GLN A 23 5.60 8.35 -4.74
N LEU A 24 5.31 7.96 -3.49
CA LEU A 24 5.05 8.86 -2.37
C LEU A 24 6.33 9.25 -1.61
N SER A 25 7.25 10.00 -2.23
CA SER A 25 8.48 10.44 -1.53
C SER A 25 9.13 11.66 -2.16
N SER A 26 9.51 12.65 -1.33
CA SER A 26 10.75 13.42 -1.61
C SER A 26 11.43 14.14 -0.43
N SER A 27 11.07 13.96 0.85
CA SER A 27 11.81 14.66 1.93
C SER A 27 12.56 13.71 2.87
N LYS A 28 13.82 14.07 3.15
CA LYS A 28 14.77 13.42 4.08
C LYS A 28 14.27 13.35 5.54
N VAL A 29 13.06 13.81 5.82
CA VAL A 29 12.46 13.81 7.16
C VAL A 29 11.89 12.41 7.41
N LYS A 30 12.72 11.53 7.96
CA LYS A 30 12.43 10.10 8.20
C LYS A 30 11.34 9.80 9.25
N TYR A 31 10.79 10.81 9.93
CA TYR A 31 10.09 10.58 11.21
C TYR A 31 8.76 11.33 11.44
N MET A 32 8.05 11.81 10.42
CA MET A 32 6.72 12.41 10.64
C MET A 32 5.66 11.97 9.62
N PRO A 33 5.00 10.81 9.87
CA PRO A 33 3.84 10.35 9.09
C PRO A 33 2.68 11.37 9.11
N GLU A 34 2.44 12.00 10.26
CA GLU A 34 1.31 12.92 10.49
C GLU A 34 1.33 14.17 9.59
N LEU A 35 2.52 14.68 9.25
CA LEU A 35 2.68 15.87 8.39
C LEU A 35 2.49 15.58 6.90
N ARG A 36 2.47 14.32 6.48
CA ARG A 36 2.41 13.93 5.05
C ARG A 36 1.01 13.58 4.56
N ARG A 37 0.01 13.61 5.45
CA ARG A 37 -1.37 13.25 5.14
C ARG A 37 -1.89 14.13 4.00
N GLY A 38 -2.17 13.51 2.84
CA GLY A 38 -2.79 14.17 1.68
C GLY A 38 -1.86 14.92 0.73
N MET A 39 -0.53 14.87 0.93
CA MET A 39 0.45 15.47 0.00
C MET A 39 0.57 14.74 -1.34
N ASN A 40 -0.03 13.55 -1.44
CA ASN A 40 0.14 12.62 -2.55
C ASN A 40 -0.96 12.68 -3.62
N GLY A 41 -1.93 13.59 -3.49
CA GLY A 41 -3.04 13.71 -4.45
C GLY A 41 -3.97 12.49 -4.51
N LEU A 42 -3.73 11.47 -3.68
CA LEU A 42 -4.51 10.24 -3.50
C LEU A 42 -5.13 10.18 -2.09
N SER A 43 -5.39 11.36 -1.51
CA SER A 43 -5.85 11.51 -0.13
C SER A 43 -7.14 10.76 0.16
N SER A 44 -8.00 10.49 -0.83
CA SER A 44 -9.28 9.77 -0.63
C SER A 44 -9.24 8.31 -1.08
N LEU A 45 -8.07 7.78 -1.46
CA LEU A 45 -7.98 6.43 -2.01
C LEU A 45 -8.32 5.39 -0.94
N ARG A 46 -9.31 4.55 -1.23
CA ARG A 46 -9.83 3.47 -0.36
C ARG A 46 -9.45 2.09 -0.85
N ARG A 47 -9.32 1.90 -2.17
CA ARG A 47 -8.94 0.61 -2.77
C ARG A 47 -7.84 0.79 -3.79
N LEU A 48 -6.77 0.00 -3.63
CA LEU A 48 -5.66 -0.10 -4.56
C LEU A 48 -5.52 -1.57 -4.99
N CYS A 49 -5.62 -1.81 -6.30
CA CYS A 49 -5.38 -3.13 -6.88
C CYS A 49 -4.12 -3.10 -7.74
N LEU A 50 -3.12 -3.89 -7.35
CA LEU A 50 -1.88 -4.13 -8.06
C LEU A 50 -1.72 -5.61 -8.44
N SER A 51 -2.80 -6.40 -8.39
CA SER A 51 -2.73 -7.84 -8.61
C SER A 51 -2.15 -8.20 -9.99
N ARG A 52 -1.52 -9.38 -10.09
CA ARG A 52 -0.94 -9.94 -11.31
C ARG A 52 0.15 -9.04 -11.93
N ASN A 53 0.90 -8.31 -11.11
CA ASN A 53 2.04 -7.52 -11.54
C ASN A 53 3.35 -8.15 -11.06
N ASP A 54 3.85 -9.11 -11.83
CA ASP A 54 5.09 -9.84 -11.51
C ASP A 54 6.33 -8.94 -11.53
N ILE A 55 6.27 -7.74 -12.10
CA ILE A 55 7.38 -6.77 -12.05
C ILE A 55 7.57 -6.15 -10.65
N ILE A 56 6.55 -6.21 -9.78
CA ILE A 56 6.64 -5.64 -8.43
C ILE A 56 7.42 -6.61 -7.55
N SER A 57 8.70 -6.32 -7.32
CA SER A 57 9.55 -7.08 -6.40
C SER A 57 9.61 -6.48 -5.00
N ASN A 58 9.36 -5.18 -4.88
CA ASN A 58 9.26 -4.45 -3.63
C ASN A 58 8.32 -3.26 -3.83
N LEU A 59 7.41 -3.06 -2.87
CA LEU A 59 6.65 -1.83 -2.77
C LEU A 59 7.60 -0.78 -2.16
N GLN A 60 8.49 -0.19 -2.95
CA GLN A 60 9.42 0.90 -2.53
C GLN A 60 8.71 2.22 -2.15
N ILE A 61 7.40 2.14 -1.94
CA ILE A 61 6.50 3.25 -1.72
C ILE A 61 6.15 3.26 -0.26
N ASP A 62 6.15 4.44 0.32
CA ASP A 62 5.61 4.66 1.66
C ASP A 62 4.06 4.63 1.61
N ILE A 63 3.49 3.46 1.29
CA ILE A 63 2.03 3.23 1.24
C ILE A 63 1.39 3.44 2.61
N SER A 64 2.21 3.51 3.68
CA SER A 64 1.81 3.92 5.01
C SER A 64 1.09 5.29 5.02
N GLN A 65 1.41 6.17 4.07
CA GLN A 65 0.79 7.50 3.94
C GLN A 65 -0.61 7.47 3.31
N LEU A 66 -1.08 6.31 2.82
CA LEU A 66 -2.44 6.16 2.30
C LEU A 66 -3.43 5.92 3.45
N TYR A 67 -3.60 6.93 4.30
CA TYR A 67 -4.38 6.85 5.55
C TYR A 67 -5.84 6.40 5.38
N HIS A 68 -6.46 6.62 4.21
CA HIS A 68 -7.84 6.19 3.96
C HIS A 68 -7.94 4.84 3.24
N LEU A 69 -6.80 4.21 2.93
CA LEU A 69 -6.79 2.93 2.22
C LEU A 69 -7.35 1.85 3.14
N LYS A 70 -8.39 1.17 2.65
CA LYS A 70 -9.07 0.06 3.31
C LYS A 70 -8.73 -1.28 2.68
N TRP A 71 -8.49 -1.31 1.37
CA TRP A 71 -8.22 -2.52 0.62
C TRP A 71 -6.95 -2.40 -0.24
N LEU A 72 -6.02 -3.33 -0.05
CA LEU A 72 -4.83 -3.52 -0.87
C LEU A 72 -4.82 -4.94 -1.48
N ASP A 73 -4.96 -5.03 -2.79
CA ASP A 73 -4.92 -6.30 -3.54
C ASP A 73 -3.58 -6.42 -4.29
N LEU A 74 -2.78 -7.41 -3.89
CA LEU A 74 -1.48 -7.77 -4.42
C LEU A 74 -1.46 -9.20 -4.96
N LYS A 75 -2.63 -9.84 -5.16
CA LYS A 75 -2.69 -11.25 -5.56
C LYS A 75 -1.80 -11.54 -6.76
N TYR A 76 -1.11 -12.67 -6.75
CA TYR A 76 -0.28 -13.14 -7.86
C TYR A 76 0.81 -12.15 -8.30
N CYS A 77 1.34 -11.32 -7.41
CA CYS A 77 2.57 -10.57 -7.64
C CYS A 77 3.77 -11.48 -7.30
N LYS A 78 4.12 -12.39 -8.22
CA LYS A 78 4.98 -13.54 -7.89
C LYS A 78 6.40 -13.16 -7.48
N ASN A 79 6.91 -12.03 -7.96
CA ASN A 79 8.24 -11.57 -7.59
C ASN A 79 8.28 -10.70 -6.32
N LEU A 80 7.14 -10.36 -5.73
CA LEU A 80 7.07 -9.52 -4.53
C LEU A 80 7.80 -10.19 -3.37
N VAL A 81 8.85 -9.57 -2.85
CA VAL A 81 9.68 -10.13 -1.77
C VAL A 81 9.30 -9.55 -0.41
N ALA A 82 8.88 -8.29 -0.38
CA ALA A 82 8.58 -7.57 0.85
C ALA A 82 7.44 -6.56 0.67
N ILE A 83 6.62 -6.43 1.69
CA ILE A 83 5.64 -5.34 1.84
C ILE A 83 6.16 -4.40 2.94
N PRO A 84 6.33 -3.08 2.65
CA PRO A 84 6.78 -2.07 3.60
C PRO A 84 5.67 -1.80 4.63
N LEU A 85 5.85 -0.75 5.44
CA LEU A 85 4.88 -0.37 6.46
C LEU A 85 3.48 -0.16 5.85
N LEU A 86 2.52 -0.98 6.29
CA LEU A 86 1.13 -0.88 5.84
C LEU A 86 0.47 0.43 6.31
N PRO A 87 -0.52 0.94 5.56
CA PRO A 87 -1.34 2.07 6.02
C PRO A 87 -2.12 1.73 7.29
N PRO A 88 -2.27 2.70 8.22
CA PRO A 88 -2.76 2.45 9.58
C PRO A 88 -4.22 2.03 9.66
N ASN A 89 -5.05 2.35 8.66
CA ASN A 89 -6.48 2.04 8.63
C ASN A 89 -6.83 0.91 7.67
N LEU A 90 -5.84 0.10 7.25
CA LEU A 90 -6.03 -0.98 6.30
C LEU A 90 -6.88 -2.11 6.91
N GLU A 91 -8.00 -2.41 6.27
CA GLU A 91 -8.93 -3.47 6.68
C GLU A 91 -8.64 -4.79 5.96
N THR A 92 -8.10 -4.75 4.74
CA THR A 92 -7.83 -5.95 3.95
C THR A 92 -6.52 -5.83 3.17
N LEU A 93 -5.64 -6.83 3.37
CA LEU A 93 -4.52 -7.14 2.48
C LEU A 93 -4.76 -8.51 1.86
N ASP A 94 -4.73 -8.58 0.54
CA ASP A 94 -4.76 -9.84 -0.19
C ASP A 94 -3.47 -9.98 -1.00
N ALA A 95 -2.56 -10.82 -0.51
CA ALA A 95 -1.29 -11.16 -1.14
C ALA A 95 -1.27 -12.62 -1.61
N HIS A 96 -2.43 -13.28 -1.75
CA HIS A 96 -2.53 -14.66 -2.21
C HIS A 96 -1.76 -14.89 -3.51
N GLY A 97 -0.90 -15.91 -3.52
CA GLY A 97 -0.10 -16.28 -4.70
C GLY A 97 1.12 -15.38 -4.93
N CYS A 98 1.55 -14.58 -3.94
CA CYS A 98 2.85 -13.93 -3.95
C CYS A 98 3.96 -14.92 -3.56
N GLU A 99 4.41 -15.72 -4.51
CA GLU A 99 5.31 -16.87 -4.30
C GLU A 99 6.65 -16.53 -3.62
N LYS A 100 7.18 -15.31 -3.82
CA LYS A 100 8.46 -14.86 -3.23
C LYS A 100 8.32 -14.02 -1.96
N LEU A 101 7.11 -13.79 -1.46
CA LEU A 101 6.87 -12.88 -0.33
C LEU A 101 7.49 -13.45 0.96
N LYS A 102 8.40 -12.69 1.57
CA LYS A 102 9.12 -13.09 2.79
C LYS A 102 8.72 -12.27 4.00
N THR A 103 8.44 -10.97 3.82
CA THR A 103 8.22 -10.06 4.94
C THR A 103 7.07 -9.10 4.68
N VAL A 104 6.31 -8.81 5.75
CA VAL A 104 5.28 -7.78 5.77
C VAL A 104 5.51 -6.91 7.00
N SER A 105 5.78 -5.63 6.77
CA SER A 105 5.94 -4.68 7.86
C SER A 105 4.58 -4.12 8.24
N SER A 106 4.08 -4.47 9.42
CA SER A 106 2.81 -3.96 9.91
C SER A 106 3.03 -2.86 10.96
N PRO A 107 2.24 -1.78 10.99
CA PRO A 107 2.24 -0.80 12.06
C PRO A 107 1.65 -1.34 13.38
N MET A 108 1.57 -2.67 13.61
CA MET A 108 1.06 -3.24 14.87
C MET A 108 1.73 -2.70 16.15
N ALA A 109 2.92 -2.10 16.06
CA ALA A 109 3.52 -1.37 17.18
C ALA A 109 2.83 -0.04 17.55
N LEU A 110 2.02 0.55 16.66
CA LEU A 110 1.26 1.80 16.87
C LEU A 110 -0.25 1.57 17.13
N LEU A 111 -0.77 0.37 16.83
CA LEU A 111 -2.21 0.06 16.84
C LEU A 111 -2.82 -0.19 18.23
N ILE A 112 -2.05 -0.09 19.32
CA ILE A 112 -2.60 -0.23 20.69
C ILE A 112 -3.50 0.98 21.06
N LEU A 113 -3.50 2.07 20.27
CA LEU A 113 -4.17 3.33 20.62
C LEU A 113 -5.35 3.73 19.74
N MET A 114 -5.66 3.04 18.64
CA MET A 114 -6.77 3.40 17.75
C MET A 114 -7.75 2.23 17.66
N GLU A 115 -9.04 2.53 17.84
CA GLU A 115 -10.16 1.59 17.94
C GLU A 115 -10.09 0.39 16.96
N GLN A 116 -10.47 -0.78 17.46
CA GLN A 116 -10.53 -2.11 16.83
C GLN A 116 -10.76 -2.12 15.29
N VAL A 117 -9.71 -1.89 14.49
CA VAL A 117 -9.74 -2.16 13.05
C VAL A 117 -9.63 -3.68 12.88
N HIS A 118 -10.74 -4.32 12.50
CA HIS A 118 -10.73 -5.75 12.16
C HIS A 118 -10.03 -5.94 10.82
N SER A 119 -8.70 -6.13 10.85
CA SER A 119 -7.91 -6.35 9.65
C SER A 119 -7.92 -7.83 9.24
N LYS A 120 -8.09 -8.10 7.94
CA LYS A 120 -7.97 -9.42 7.31
C LYS A 120 -6.73 -9.45 6.41
N PHE A 121 -5.83 -10.39 6.67
CA PHE A 121 -4.65 -10.63 5.84
C PHE A 121 -4.73 -12.00 5.18
N ILE A 122 -4.55 -12.05 3.86
CA ILE A 122 -4.57 -13.27 3.04
C ILE A 122 -3.20 -13.36 2.37
N PHE A 123 -2.50 -14.49 2.51
CA PHE A 123 -1.16 -14.74 1.96
C PHE A 123 -1.17 -15.97 1.07
#